data_AF-A0A1H4CM65-F1
#
_entry.id   AF-A0A1H4CM65-F1
#
_cell.length_a   1.000
_cell.length_b   1.000
_cell.length_c   1.000
_cell.angle_alpha   90.00
_cell.angle_beta   90.00
_cell.angle_gamma   90.00
#
_symmetry.space_group_name_H-M   'P 1'
#
loop_
_entity.id
_entity.type
_entity.pdbx_description
1 polymer ?
#
loop_
_entity_poly.entity_id
_entity_poly.type
_entity_poly.pdbx_seq_one_letter_code
_entity_poly.pdbx_strand_id
1 'polypeptide(L)' 'MLDYTLDELDRRLDPDAFFRLNRQYITSFLAVRSVHNYFNGKLKVYVDPEVPSGIIVSKNRANQFKQWLNR' A
#
# COMPACT_ATOMS: atom_id res chain seq x y z
N MET A 1 -19.62 -8.35 -12.72
CA MET A 1 -18.92 -8.50 -11.43
C MET A 1 -17.44 -8.61 -11.75
N LEU A 2 -16.55 -7.94 -11.02
CA LEU A 2 -15.11 -8.09 -11.22
C LEU A 2 -14.65 -9.28 -10.35
N ASP A 3 -14.42 -10.43 -10.97
CA ASP A 3 -14.05 -11.68 -10.28
C ASP A 3 -12.53 -11.82 -10.17
N TYR A 4 -11.84 -10.78 -9.68
CA TYR A 4 -10.41 -10.84 -9.44
C TYR A 4 -10.12 -10.75 -7.95
N THR A 5 -9.32 -11.70 -7.48
CA THR A 5 -8.66 -11.58 -6.19
C THR A 5 -7.68 -10.40 -6.22
N LEU A 6 -7.40 -9.81 -5.07
CA LEU A 6 -6.37 -8.77 -4.99
C LEU A 6 -4.98 -9.30 -5.42
N ASP A 7 -4.73 -10.60 -5.29
CA ASP A 7 -3.47 -11.22 -5.70
C ASP A 7 -3.35 -11.31 -7.22
N GLU A 8 -4.46 -11.53 -7.93
CA GLU A 8 -4.51 -11.43 -9.39
C GLU A 8 -4.36 -9.99 -9.86
N LEU A 9 -4.98 -9.03 -9.16
CA LEU A 9 -4.81 -7.60 -9.46
C LEU A 9 -3.36 -7.15 -9.26
N ASP A 10 -2.71 -7.53 -8.16
CA ASP A 10 -1.31 -7.18 -7.88
C ASP A 10 -0.35 -7.65 -8.99
N ARG A 11 -0.68 -8.74 -9.70
CA ARG A 11 0.11 -9.24 -10.85
C ARG A 11 -0.19 -8.54 -12.17
N ARG A 12 -1.35 -7.91 -12.30
CA ARG A 12 -1.82 -7.27 -13.55
C ARG A 12 -1.64 -5.76 -13.54
N LEU A 13 -1.59 -5.15 -12.36
CA LEU A 13 -1.39 -3.73 -12.19
C LEU A 13 0.07 -3.34 -12.43
N ASP A 14 0.26 -2.13 -12.93
CA ASP A 14 1.58 -1.55 -13.11
C ASP A 14 2.30 -1.40 -11.75
N PRO A 15 3.42 -2.09 -11.52
CA PRO A 15 4.13 -2.07 -10.24
C PRO A 15 4.76 -0.72 -9.91
N ASP A 16 4.91 0.19 -10.88
CA ASP A 16 5.40 1.56 -10.62
C ASP A 16 4.26 2.49 -10.21
N ALA A 17 3.04 2.22 -10.66
CA ALA A 17 1.86 2.99 -10.27
C ALA A 17 1.13 2.43 -9.04
N PHE A 18 1.21 1.13 -8.77
CA PHE A 18 0.45 0.45 -7.73
C PHE A 18 1.33 -0.38 -6.78
N PHE A 19 0.92 -0.43 -5.50
CA PHE A 19 1.59 -1.20 -4.48
C PHE A 19 0.60 -1.91 -3.54
N ARG A 20 0.79 -3.20 -3.33
CA ARG A 20 0.03 -3.97 -2.32
C ARG A 20 0.53 -3.65 -0.90
N LEU A 21 -0.25 -2.87 -0.14
CA LEU A 21 0.11 -2.47 1.23
C LEU A 21 0.06 -3.66 2.21
N ASN A 22 -0.99 -4.49 2.08
CA ASN A 22 -1.18 -5.74 2.84
C ASN A 22 -2.23 -6.62 2.13
N ARG A 23 -2.68 -7.72 2.75
CA ARG A 23 -3.63 -8.66 2.13
C ARG A 23 -5.00 -8.04 1.76
N GLN A 24 -5.36 -6.88 2.29
CA GLN A 24 -6.66 -6.23 2.07
C GLN A 24 -6.59 -4.99 1.18
N TYR A 25 -5.40 -4.39 0.99
CA TYR A 25 -5.28 -3.09 0.34
C TYR A 25 -4.19 -3.06 -0.73
N ILE A 26 -4.55 -2.57 -1.92
CA ILE A 26 -3.66 -2.04 -2.95
C ILE A 26 -3.86 -0.53 -2.99
N THR A 27 -2.78 0.23 -3.09
CA THR A 27 -2.83 1.69 -3.26
C THR A 27 -2.15 2.07 -4.56
N SER A 28 -2.57 3.19 -5.16
CA SER A 28 -1.81 3.85 -6.22
C SER A 28 -0.89 4.91 -5.62
N PHE A 29 0.17 5.29 -6.34
CA PHE A 29 1.08 6.34 -5.88
C PHE A 29 0.34 7.65 -5.60
N LEU A 30 -0.59 8.02 -6.50
CA LEU A 30 -1.40 9.23 -6.40
C LEU A 30 -2.36 9.24 -5.20
N ALA A 31 -2.75 8.05 -4.71
CA ALA A 31 -3.64 7.95 -3.56
C ALA A 31 -2.90 8.07 -2.22
N VAL A 32 -1.56 8.01 -2.18
CA VAL A 32 -0.81 8.08 -0.92
C VAL A 32 -0.79 9.53 -0.43
N ARG A 33 -1.46 9.78 0.70
CA ARG A 33 -1.54 11.11 1.33
C ARG A 33 -0.41 11.35 2.32
N SER A 34 -0.14 10.39 3.20
CA SER A 34 0.97 10.49 4.15
C SER A 34 1.42 9.11 4.65
N VAL A 35 2.68 9.04 5.11
CA VAL A 35 3.29 7.83 5.63
C VAL A 35 3.99 8.15 6.94
N HIS A 36 3.62 7.42 8.00
CA HIS A 36 4.20 7.57 9.32
C HIS A 36 4.85 6.27 9.78
N ASN A 37 5.97 6.39 10.50
CA ASN A 37 6.53 5.24 11.20
C ASN A 37 5.54 4.78 12.28
N TYR A 38 5.42 3.47 12.43
CA TYR A 38 4.56 2.82 13.41
C TYR A 38 5.37 1.80 14.22
N PHE A 39 4.77 1.27 15.29
CA PHE A 39 5.50 0.40 16.22
C PHE A 39 6.11 -0.83 15.52
N ASN A 40 7.21 -1.34 16.06
CA ASN A 40 7.94 -2.52 15.57
C ASN A 40 8.37 -2.42 14.10
N GLY A 41 8.72 -1.21 13.64
CA GLY A 41 9.18 -0.96 12.27
C GLY A 41 8.11 -1.13 11.20
N LYS A 42 6.83 -1.13 11.58
CA LYS A 42 5.70 -1.06 10.66
C LYS A 42 5.52 0.38 10.16
N LEU A 43 4.72 0.56 9.12
CA LEU A 43 4.28 1.88 8.68
C LEU A 43 2.76 1.99 8.80
N LYS A 44 2.30 3.21 9.05
CA LYS A 44 0.90 3.59 8.94
C LYS A 44 0.77 4.53 7.76
N VAL A 45 -0.01 4.12 6.76
CA VAL A 45 -0.21 4.82 5.50
C VAL A 45 -1.63 5.38 5.50
N TYR A 46 -1.75 6.67 5.19
CA TYR A 46 -3.02 7.34 4.95
C TYR A 46 -3.18 7.56 3.45
N VAL A 47 -4.37 7.29 2.94
CA VAL A 47 -4.69 7.34 1.52
C VAL A 47 -5.90 8.24 1.25
N ASP A 48 -6.13 8.58 0.00
CA ASP A 48 -7.34 9.22 -0.50
C ASP A 48 -8.04 8.30 -1.52
N PRO A 49 -9.32 7.92 -1.34
CA PRO A 49 -10.22 8.28 -0.25
C PRO A 49 -9.78 7.74 1.12
N GLU A 50 -10.09 8.49 2.18
CA GLU A 50 -9.61 8.21 3.53
C GLU A 50 -10.11 6.88 4.09
N VAL A 51 -9.17 6.09 4.63
CA VAL A 51 -9.46 4.95 5.51
C VAL A 51 -9.25 5.44 6.95
N PRO A 52 -10.30 5.58 7.78
CA PRO A 52 -10.23 6.28 9.07
C PRO A 52 -9.17 5.73 10.04
N SER A 53 -8.94 4.41 10.02
CA SER A 53 -7.96 3.76 10.88
C SER A 53 -6.53 3.84 10.34
N GLY A 54 -6.34 4.30 9.10
CA GLY A 54 -5.11 4.16 8.33
C GLY A 54 -4.78 2.71 8.00
N ILE A 55 -3.90 2.51 7.02
CA ILE A 55 -3.52 1.18 6.55
C ILE A 55 -2.17 0.81 7.13
N ILE A 56 -2.11 -0.32 7.85
CA ILE A 56 -0.85 -0.82 8.43
C ILE A 56 -0.10 -1.65 7.39
N VAL A 57 1.13 -1.26 7.13
CA VAL A 57 2.12 -1.99 6.33
C VAL A 57 3.07 -2.71 7.27
N SER A 58 3.26 -4.01 7.05
CA SER A 58 4.14 -4.83 7.89
C SER A 58 5.60 -4.41 7.77
N LYS A 59 6.41 -4.72 8.79
CA LYS A 59 7.87 -4.46 8.79
C LYS A 59 8.55 -4.99 7.52
N ASN A 60 8.17 -6.18 7.06
CA ASN A 60 8.76 -6.82 5.88
C ASN A 60 8.48 -6.04 4.59
N ARG A 61 7.31 -5.38 4.49
CA ARG A 61 6.94 -4.57 3.32
C ARG A 61 7.30 -3.09 3.47
N ALA A 62 7.54 -2.62 4.69
CA ALA A 62 7.81 -1.21 4.99
C ALA A 62 8.99 -0.66 4.17
N ASN A 63 10.10 -1.40 4.10
CA ASN A 63 11.27 -0.97 3.33
C ASN A 63 10.99 -0.93 1.83
N GLN A 64 10.31 -1.95 1.29
CA GLN A 64 9.93 -2.00 -0.12
C GLN A 64 8.99 -0.84 -0.48
N PHE A 65 8.04 -0.52 0.41
CA PHE A 65 7.11 0.58 0.20
C PHE A 65 7.82 1.94 0.20
N LYS A 66 8.77 2.17 1.11
CA LYS A 66 9.59 3.40 1.11
C LYS A 66 10.42 3.53 -0.17
N GLN A 67 11.01 2.44 -0.64
CA GLN A 67 11.77 2.44 -1.89
C GLN A 67 10.87 2.72 -3.10
N TRP A 68 9.68 2.13 -3.13
CA TRP A 68 8.69 2.36 -4.17
C TRP A 68 8.24 3.83 -4.24
N LEU A 69 8.07 4.49 -3.09
CA LEU A 69 7.75 5.93 -3.04
C LEU A 69 8.88 6.86 -3.51
N ASN A 70 10.12 6.37 -3.56
CA ASN A 70 11.30 7.13 -3.99
C ASN A 70 11.70 6.87 -5.45
N ARG A 71 10.90 6.09 -6.20
CA ARG A 71 11.07 5.93 -7.64
C ARG A 71 10.55 7.15 -8.37
#